data_AF-A0A024JZH0-F1
#
_entry.id   AF-A0A024JZH0-F1
#
_cell.length_a   1.000
_cell.length_b   1.000
_cell.length_c   1.000
_cell.angle_alpha   90.00
_cell.angle_beta   90.00
_cell.angle_gamma   90.00
#
_symmetry.space_group_name_H-M   'P 1'
#
loop_
_entity.id
_entity.type
_entity.pdbx_description
1 polymer ?
#
loop_
_entity_poly.entity_id
_entity_poly.type
_entity_poly.pdbx_seq_one_letter_code
_entity_poly.pdbx_strand_id
1 'polypeptide(L)' 'MPTVETRLRQELRNYAVELRQLAYTLPHGIGEHDLLRLSDRMHAASEQTVRKGA' A
#
# COMPACT_ATOMS: atom_id res chain seq x y z
N MET A 1 -2.78 -9.16 21.90
CA MET A 1 -2.66 -9.82 20.57
C MET A 1 -3.10 -8.81 19.53
N PRO A 2 -2.24 -8.36 18.59
CA PRO A 2 -2.71 -7.53 17.49
C PRO A 2 -3.78 -8.33 16.74
N THR A 3 -4.96 -7.74 16.57
CA THR A 3 -6.03 -8.37 15.79
C THR A 3 -5.53 -8.64 14.38
N VAL A 4 -6.02 -9.72 13.75
CA VAL A 4 -5.68 -10.08 12.36
C VAL A 4 -5.83 -8.87 11.43
N GLU A 5 -6.83 -8.03 11.69
CA GLU A 5 -7.06 -6.76 11.00
C GLU A 5 -5.94 -5.72 11.18
N THR A 6 -5.35 -5.62 12.37
CA THR A 6 -4.19 -4.76 12.63
C THR A 6 -2.96 -5.25 11.88
N ARG A 7 -2.74 -6.57 11.83
CA ARG A 7 -1.63 -7.16 11.07
C ARG A 7 -1.81 -6.98 9.57
N LEU A 8 -3.01 -7.22 9.05
CA LEU A 8 -3.34 -7.03 7.64
C LEU A 8 -3.14 -5.57 7.19
N ARG A 9 -3.50 -4.60 8.04
CA ARG A 9 -3.26 -3.17 7.77
C ARG A 9 -1.77 -2.82 7.70
N GLN A 10 -0.97 -3.36 8.62
CA GLN A 10 0.49 -3.13 8.62
C GLN A 10 1.13 -3.73 7.37
N GLU A 11 0.75 -4.95 7.00
CA GLU A 11 1.23 -5.61 5.78
C GLU A 11 0.85 -4.81 4.53
N LEU A 12 -0.40 -4.34 4.41
CA LEU A 12 -0.84 -3.50 3.29
C LEU A 12 -0.03 -2.19 3.17
N ARG A 13 0.31 -1.57 4.31
CA ARG A 13 1.16 -0.37 4.32
C ARG A 13 2.59 -0.68 3.90
N ASN A 14 3.16 -1.79 4.36
CA ASN A 14 4.50 -2.22 3.96
C ASN A 14 4.55 -2.49 2.45
N TYR A 15 3.61 -3.26 1.91
CA TYR A 15 3.55 -3.54 0.48
C TYR A 15 3.34 -2.28 -0.38
N ALA A 16 2.55 -1.31 0.08
CA ALA A 16 2.41 -0.02 -0.62
C ALA A 16 3.76 0.72 -0.71
N VAL A 17 4.53 0.74 0.38
CA VAL A 17 5.86 1.37 0.42
C VAL A 17 6.85 0.62 -0.49
N GLU A 18 6.84 -0.71 -0.49
CA GLU A 18 7.70 -1.52 -1.37
C GLU A 18 7.35 -1.31 -2.85
N LEU A 19 6.06 -1.27 -3.20
CA LEU A 19 5.59 -0.96 -4.56
C LEU A 19 6.04 0.42 -5.03
N ARG A 20 6.02 1.41 -4.13
CA ARG A 20 6.49 2.76 -4.43
C ARG A 20 8.01 2.79 -4.66
N GLN A 21 8.79 2.08 -3.85
CA GLN A 21 10.23 1.97 -4.06
C GLN A 21 10.55 1.25 -5.37
N LEU A 22 9.83 0.17 -5.68
CA LEU A 22 9.97 -0.56 -6.93
C LEU A 22 9.65 0.33 -8.15
N ALA A 23 8.60 1.15 -8.04
CA ALA A 23 8.25 2.13 -9.06
C ALA A 23 9.43 3.05 -9.40
N TYR A 24 10.12 3.57 -8.39
CA TYR A 24 11.28 4.45 -8.57
C TYR A 24 12.54 3.74 -9.08
N THR A 25 12.60 2.41 -9.03
CA THR A 25 13.72 1.64 -9.58
C THR A 25 13.52 1.23 -11.05
N LEU A 26 12.35 1.48 -11.62
CA LEU A 26 12.06 1.10 -13.00
C LEU A 26 12.71 2.06 -13.99
N PRO A 27 13.54 1.55 -14.92
CA PRO A 27 14.17 2.38 -15.92
C PRO A 27 13.13 2.91 -16.92
N HIS A 28 13.25 4.18 -17.29
CA HIS A 28 12.38 4.88 -18.24
C HIS A 28 10.92 5.12 -17.77
N GLY A 29 10.60 4.92 -16.49
CA GLY A 29 9.27 5.20 -15.94
C GLY A 29 8.15 4.32 -16.47
N ILE A 30 8.48 3.24 -17.21
CA ILE A 30 7.49 2.30 -17.75
C ILE A 30 6.87 1.54 -16.58
N GLY A 31 5.57 1.73 -16.37
CA GLY A 31 4.83 1.11 -15.26
C GLY A 31 4.99 1.82 -13.92
N GLU A 32 5.80 2.88 -13.82
CA GLU A 32 5.94 3.68 -12.58
C GLU A 32 4.57 4.21 -12.14
N HIS A 33 3.81 4.79 -13.08
CA HIS A 33 2.50 5.37 -12.77
C HIS A 33 1.49 4.33 -12.28
N ASP A 34 1.47 3.13 -12.87
CA ASP A 34 0.57 2.04 -12.45
C ASP A 34 0.96 1.50 -11.06
N LEU A 35 2.25 1.40 -10.77
CA LEU A 35 2.74 0.98 -9.45
C LEU A 35 2.50 2.03 -8.37
N LEU A 36 2.67 3.32 -8.70
CA LEU A 36 2.32 4.42 -7.80
C LEU A 36 0.82 4.45 -7.52
N ARG A 37 -0.02 4.25 -8.54
CA ARG A 37 -1.48 4.14 -8.39
C ARG A 37 -1.88 2.93 -7.54
N LEU A 38 -1.22 1.79 -7.71
CA LEU A 38 -1.46 0.60 -6.90
C LEU A 38 -1.03 0.83 -5.45
N SER A 39 0.13 1.44 -5.21
CA SER A 39 0.61 1.83 -3.88
C SER A 39 -0.40 2.76 -3.19
N ASP A 40 -0.88 3.79 -3.88
CA ASP A 40 -1.87 4.73 -3.33
C ASP A 40 -3.18 4.03 -2.94
N ARG A 41 -3.67 3.12 -3.80
CA ARG A 41 -4.87 2.31 -3.51
C ARG A 41 -4.68 1.40 -2.31
N MET A 42 -3.51 0.78 -2.14
CA MET A 42 -3.20 -0.06 -0.99
C MET A 42 -3.09 0.76 0.30
N HIS A 43 -2.52 1.96 0.22
CA HIS A 43 -2.49 2.89 1.34
C HIS A 43 -3.91 3.31 1.76
N ALA A 44 -4.73 3.74 0.80
CA ALA A 44 -6.12 4.13 1.03
C ALA A 44 -6.98 2.96 1.57
N ALA A 45 -6.72 1.72 1.14
CA ALA A 45 -7.38 0.53 1.71
C ALA A 45 -6.97 0.27 3.16
N SER A 46 -5.69 0.49 3.50
CA SER A 46 -5.19 0.40 4.87
C SER A 46 -5.80 1.45 5.81
N GLU A 47 -6.19 2.61 5.28
CA GLU A 47 -6.81 3.70 6.04
C GLU A 47 -8.33 3.58 6.14
N GLN A 48 -9.01 3.13 5.08
CA GLN A 48 -10.46 2.94 5.10
C GLN A 48 -10.92 1.88 6.10
N THR A 49 -10.10 0.87 6.38
CA THR A 49 -10.37 -0.12 7.43
C THR A 49 -10.42 0.50 8.83
N VAL A 50 -9.77 1.64 9.08
CA VAL A 50 -9.89 2.40 10.36
C VAL A 50 -11.28 3.02 10.51
N ARG A 51 -11.93 3.42 9.41
CA ARG A 51 -13.18 4.21 9.44
C ARG A 51 -14.45 3.36 9.50
N LYS A 52 -14.35 2.06 9.19
CA LYS A 52 -15.48 1.11 9.24
C LYS A 52 -15.58 0.32 10.54
N GLY A 53 -14.59 0.44 11.42
CA GLY A 53 -14.52 -0.28 12.69
C GLY A 53 -14.54 0.60 13.95
N ALA A 54 -14.96 1.87 13.83
CA ALA A 54 -15.12 2.82 14.93
C ALA A 54 -16.60 3.09 15.23
#